data_AF-A0A954VQW3-F1
#
_entry.id   AF-A0A954VQW3-F1
#
_cell.length_a   1.000
_cell.length_b   1.000
_cell.length_c   1.000
_cell.angle_alpha   90.00
_cell.angle_beta   90.00
_cell.angle_gamma   90.00
#
_symmetry.space_group_name_H-M   'P 1'
#
loop_
_entity.id
_entity.type
_entity.pdbx_description
1 polymer ?
#
loop_
_entity_poly.entity_id
_entity_poly.type
_entity_poly.pdbx_seq_one_letter_code
_entity_poly.pdbx_strand_id
1 'polypeptide(L)'
;MQLFLCFGPPKSGTTYLQRLLNAHPQISCPAEHHLDFLLKGMRRLFSEYNRGVALTDRRTGAQGAFQVNEELFQEFFRDFVFKLAKAPGSDQKQFGLHDNEILKQIGFYRRLFPEARFVVIFRHPI
;
A
#
# COMPACT_ATOMS: atom_id res chain seq x y z
N MET A 1 -9.15 10.86 -11.42
CA MET A 1 -9.13 10.47 -10.00
C MET A 1 -7.68 10.24 -9.61
N GLN A 2 -7.19 10.86 -8.54
CA GLN A 2 -5.75 10.96 -8.30
C GLN A 2 -5.36 10.42 -6.93
N LEU A 3 -4.50 9.40 -6.91
CA LEU A 3 -3.88 8.87 -5.69
C LEU A 3 -2.64 9.70 -5.36
N PHE A 4 -2.41 9.96 -4.08
CA PHE A 4 -1.13 10.45 -3.59
C PHE A 4 -0.69 9.71 -2.33
N LEU A 5 0.61 9.72 -2.09
CA LEU A 5 1.25 9.13 -0.92
C LEU A 5 1.93 10.26 -0.14
N CYS A 6 1.54 10.45 1.11
CA CYS A 6 2.06 11.47 2.02
C CYS A 6 2.91 10.80 3.10
N PHE A 7 4.21 11.10 3.15
CA PHE A 7 5.14 10.46 4.07
C PHE A 7 6.39 11.31 4.29
N GLY A 8 7.27 10.83 5.16
CA GLY A 8 8.55 11.45 5.46
C GLY A 8 9.20 10.76 6.65
N PRO A 9 10.40 11.21 7.05
CA PRO A 9 11.00 10.72 8.29
C PRO A 9 10.07 10.99 9.48
N PRO A 10 9.96 10.07 10.46
CA PRO A 10 9.19 10.32 11.67
C PRO A 10 9.57 11.64 12.33
N LYS A 11 8.59 12.31 12.96
CA LYS A 11 8.76 13.63 13.61
C LYS A 11 9.05 14.80 12.66
N SER A 12 8.89 14.61 11.35
CA SER A 12 8.99 15.69 10.35
C SER A 12 7.71 16.51 10.14
N GLY A 13 6.64 16.22 10.89
CA GLY A 13 5.33 16.88 10.73
C GLY A 13 4.39 16.18 9.76
N THR A 14 4.58 14.88 9.51
CA THR A 14 3.80 14.13 8.51
C THR A 14 2.32 14.04 8.88
N THR A 15 2.02 13.87 10.18
CA THR A 15 0.66 13.98 10.71
C THR A 15 0.04 15.37 10.53
N TYR A 16 0.83 16.45 10.64
CA TYR A 16 0.33 17.81 10.43
C TYR A 16 -0.04 18.02 8.96
N LEU A 17 0.83 17.62 8.03
CA LEU A 17 0.55 17.64 6.60
C LEU A 17 -0.69 16.79 6.26
N GLN A 18 -0.78 15.57 6.78
CA GLN A 18 -1.94 14.69 6.57
C GLN A 18 -3.23 15.38 7.01
N ARG A 19 -3.26 15.98 8.21
CA ARG A 19 -4.45 16.70 8.72
C ARG A 19 -4.82 17.90 7.85
N LEU A 20 -3.82 18.66 7.37
CA LEU A 20 -4.05 19.78 6.46
C LEU A 20 -4.68 19.31 5.14
N LEU A 21 -4.16 18.23 4.57
CA LEU A 21 -4.71 17.63 3.35
C LEU A 21 -6.12 17.11 3.56
N ASN A 22 -6.36 16.41 4.68
CA ASN A 22 -7.67 15.84 5.00
C ASN A 22 -8.73 16.89 5.37
N ALA A 23 -8.33 18.12 5.72
CA ALA A 23 -9.24 19.22 5.95
C ALA A 23 -9.83 19.79 4.65
N HIS A 24 -9.24 19.47 3.50
CA HIS A 24 -9.72 19.97 2.21
C HIS A 24 -10.96 19.18 1.73
N PRO A 25 -12.06 19.83 1.32
CA PRO A 25 -13.34 19.15 1.03
C PRO A 25 -13.28 18.17 -0.15
N GLN A 26 -12.25 18.25 -1.00
CA GLN A 26 -12.06 17.36 -2.15
C GLN A 26 -10.97 16.31 -1.97
N ILE A 27 -10.31 16.28 -0.80
CA ILE A 27 -9.20 15.37 -0.50
C ILE A 27 -9.59 14.48 0.67
N SER A 28 -9.48 13.18 0.50
CA SER A 28 -9.55 12.21 1.60
C SER A 28 -8.15 11.72 1.85
N CYS A 29 -7.61 11.96 3.05
CA CYS A 29 -6.32 11.42 3.46
C CYS A 29 -6.44 11.05 4.94
N PRO A 30 -6.98 9.86 5.27
CA PRO A 30 -7.20 9.50 6.66
C PRO A 30 -5.88 9.27 7.40
N ALA A 31 -6.00 8.97 8.68
CA ALA A 31 -4.87 8.64 9.54
C ALA A 31 -4.05 7.43 9.02
N GLU A 32 -2.98 7.10 9.75
CA GLU A 32 -1.95 6.15 9.31
C GLU A 32 -2.50 4.79 8.84
N HIS A 33 -2.03 4.32 7.68
CA HIS A 33 -2.55 3.11 7.02
C HIS A 33 -1.77 1.83 7.34
N HIS A 34 -0.55 1.94 7.88
CA HIS A 34 0.33 0.81 8.19
C HIS A 34 0.50 -0.19 7.01
N LEU A 35 0.80 0.33 5.82
CA LEU A 35 0.98 -0.42 4.58
C LEU A 35 2.12 -1.45 4.65
N ASP A 36 3.19 -1.17 5.40
CA ASP A 36 4.28 -2.15 5.59
C ASP A 36 3.81 -3.39 6.37
N PHE A 37 2.95 -3.21 7.37
CA PHE A 37 2.32 -4.32 8.09
C PHE A 37 1.47 -5.17 7.14
N LEU A 38 0.62 -4.52 6.32
CA LEU A 38 -0.22 -5.18 5.33
C LEU A 38 0.60 -5.93 4.27
N LEU A 39 1.65 -5.28 3.74
CA LEU A 39 2.57 -5.84 2.76
C LEU A 39 3.22 -7.13 3.28
N LYS A 40 3.78 -7.08 4.49
CA LYS A 40 4.40 -8.25 5.15
C LYS A 40 3.40 -9.36 5.41
N GLY A 41 2.21 -9.02 5.91
CA GLY A 41 1.14 -9.97 6.18
C GLY A 41 0.67 -10.68 4.91
N MET A 42 0.42 -9.93 3.84
CA MET A 42 -0.02 -10.50 2.55
C MET A 42 1.07 -11.34 1.90
N ARG A 43 2.34 -10.92 1.92
CA ARG A 43 3.45 -11.74 1.42
C ARG A 43 3.53 -13.10 2.13
N ARG A 44 3.39 -13.10 3.47
CA ARG A 44 3.36 -14.33 4.25
C ARG A 44 2.16 -15.21 3.85
N LEU A 45 0.97 -14.64 3.77
CA LEU A 45 -0.24 -15.36 3.36
C LEU A 45 -0.07 -16.06 2.01
N PHE A 46 0.39 -15.34 0.98
CA PHE A 46 0.58 -15.92 -0.35
C PHE A 46 1.72 -16.94 -0.41
N SER A 47 2.77 -16.76 0.38
CA SER A 47 3.83 -17.77 0.54
C SER A 47 3.27 -19.08 1.11
N GLU A 48 2.46 -19.01 2.17
CA GLU A 48 1.84 -20.19 2.77
C GLU A 48 0.81 -20.84 1.84
N TYR A 49 0.01 -20.03 1.13
CA TYR A 49 -0.90 -20.50 0.10
C TYR A 49 -0.16 -21.30 -0.98
N ASN A 50 0.89 -20.72 -1.58
CA ASN A 50 1.70 -21.36 -2.63
C ASN A 50 2.31 -22.68 -2.16
N ARG A 51 2.79 -22.73 -0.91
CA ARG A 51 3.30 -23.95 -0.30
C ARG A 51 2.20 -25.01 -0.15
N GLY A 52 1.03 -24.61 0.33
CA GLY A 52 -0.12 -25.50 0.53
C GLY A 52 -0.57 -26.14 -0.78
N VAL A 53 -0.82 -25.33 -1.81
CA VAL A 53 -1.26 -25.83 -3.12
C VAL A 53 -0.22 -26.70 -3.81
N ALA A 54 1.07 -26.38 -3.67
CA ALA A 54 2.16 -27.22 -4.20
C ALA A 54 2.25 -28.59 -3.50
N LEU A 55 2.05 -28.62 -2.18
CA LEU A 55 2.04 -29.87 -1.43
C LEU A 55 0.82 -30.74 -1.78
N THR A 56 -0.34 -30.13 -1.96
CA THR A 56 -1.56 -30.83 -2.39
C THR A 56 -1.39 -31.40 -3.79
N ASP A 57 -0.93 -30.60 -4.76
CA ASP A 57 -0.71 -31.05 -6.14
C ASP A 57 0.24 -32.25 -6.22
N ARG A 58 1.35 -32.22 -5.48
CA ARG A 58 2.28 -33.36 -5.37
C ARG A 58 1.63 -34.63 -4.84
N ARG A 59 0.56 -34.53 -4.05
CA ARG A 59 -0.19 -35.66 -3.47
C ARG A 59 -1.35 -36.12 -4.34
N THR A 60 -1.86 -35.27 -5.24
CA THR A 60 -3.10 -35.51 -6.01
C THR A 60 -2.88 -35.69 -7.51
N GLY A 61 -1.68 -36.13 -7.92
CA GLY A 61 -1.39 -36.50 -9.31
C GLY A 61 -0.56 -35.50 -10.10
N ALA A 62 -0.02 -34.45 -9.46
CA ALA A 62 0.95 -33.50 -10.01
C ALA A 62 0.55 -32.89 -11.36
N GLN A 63 -0.67 -32.34 -11.41
CA GLN A 63 -1.25 -31.73 -12.62
C GLN A 63 -0.80 -30.27 -12.79
N GLY A 64 -0.15 -29.70 -11.78
CA GLY A 64 0.33 -28.33 -11.76
C GLY A 64 -0.47 -27.48 -10.77
N ALA A 65 0.19 -27.03 -9.72
CA ALA A 65 -0.39 -26.10 -8.76
C ALA A 65 -0.40 -24.67 -9.31
N PHE A 66 -1.57 -24.01 -9.29
CA PHE A 66 -1.62 -22.56 -9.47
C PHE A 66 -0.92 -21.87 -8.30
N GLN A 67 0.05 -21.01 -8.60
CA GLN A 67 0.79 -20.25 -7.60
C GLN A 67 0.69 -18.76 -7.88
N VAL A 68 0.55 -17.97 -6.83
CA VAL A 68 0.59 -16.52 -6.90
C VAL A 68 2.05 -16.10 -7.07
N ASN A 69 2.38 -15.62 -8.26
CA ASN A 69 3.69 -15.05 -8.55
C ASN A 69 3.80 -13.59 -8.05
N GLU A 70 4.98 -12.99 -8.17
CA GLU A 70 5.24 -11.63 -7.68
C GLU A 70 4.42 -10.55 -8.42
N GLU A 71 4.15 -10.74 -9.72
CA GLU A 71 3.34 -9.82 -10.52
C GLU A 71 1.89 -9.80 -10.04
N LEU A 72 1.27 -10.98 -9.94
CA LEU A 72 -0.09 -11.12 -9.44
C LEU A 72 -0.21 -10.65 -7.99
N PHE A 73 0.80 -10.93 -7.16
CA PHE A 73 0.87 -10.39 -5.80
C PHE A 73 0.82 -8.86 -5.79
N GLN A 74 1.62 -8.21 -6.64
CA GLN A 74 1.66 -6.75 -6.73
C GLN A 74 0.31 -6.19 -7.22
N GLU A 75 -0.34 -6.83 -8.20
CA GLU A 75 -1.68 -6.45 -8.63
C GLU A 75 -2.70 -6.52 -7.49
N PHE A 76 -2.75 -7.64 -6.76
CA PHE A 76 -3.63 -7.79 -5.60
C PHE A 76 -3.36 -6.75 -4.52
N PHE A 77 -2.09 -6.52 -4.19
CA PHE A 77 -1.70 -5.55 -3.17
C PHE A 77 -2.07 -4.12 -3.61
N ARG A 78 -1.84 -3.77 -4.88
CA ARG A 78 -2.22 -2.48 -5.47
C ARG A 78 -3.72 -2.24 -5.35
N ASP A 79 -4.53 -3.21 -5.75
CA ASP A 79 -5.99 -3.11 -5.72
C ASP A 79 -6.53 -3.02 -4.29
N PHE A 80 -5.96 -3.80 -3.38
CA PHE A 80 -6.30 -3.74 -1.96
C PHE A 80 -6.03 -2.35 -1.38
N VAL A 81 -4.82 -1.82 -1.59
CA VAL A 81 -4.43 -0.49 -1.11
C VAL A 81 -5.28 0.62 -1.74
N PHE A 82 -5.61 0.49 -3.03
CA PHE A 82 -6.47 1.46 -3.71
C PHE A 82 -7.90 1.46 -3.17
N LYS A 83 -8.46 0.27 -2.85
CA LYS A 83 -9.75 0.14 -2.19
C LYS A 83 -9.71 0.69 -0.76
N LEU A 84 -8.64 0.43 -0.03
CA LEU A 84 -8.43 0.97 1.32
C LEU A 84 -8.45 2.51 1.32
N ALA A 85 -7.76 3.14 0.37
CA ALA A 85 -7.75 4.59 0.22
C ALA A 85 -9.15 5.19 -0.06
N LYS A 86 -10.04 4.41 -0.69
CA LYS A 86 -11.43 4.80 -1.02
C LYS A 86 -12.46 4.48 0.05
N ALA A 87 -12.14 3.57 0.98
CA ALA A 87 -13.07 3.08 2.00
C ALA A 87 -13.79 4.17 2.83
N PRO A 88 -13.24 5.39 3.04
CA PRO A 88 -13.96 6.46 3.74
C PRO A 88 -15.25 6.98 3.07
N GLY A 89 -15.76 6.35 2.01
CA GLY A 89 -17.11 6.59 1.47
C GLY A 89 -17.28 7.96 0.81
N SER A 90 -16.22 8.49 0.22
CA SER A 90 -16.09 9.91 -0.08
C SER A 90 -16.39 10.28 -1.55
N ASP A 91 -17.18 11.34 -1.77
CA ASP A 91 -17.33 12.06 -3.04
C ASP A 91 -16.03 12.81 -3.46
N GLN A 92 -14.97 12.69 -2.66
CA GLN A 92 -13.68 13.32 -2.85
C GLN A 92 -13.01 12.84 -4.15
N LYS A 93 -12.36 13.79 -4.83
CA LYS A 93 -11.72 13.57 -6.15
C LYS A 93 -10.30 13.01 -6.03
N GLN A 94 -9.69 13.15 -4.85
CA GLN A 94 -8.31 12.83 -4.56
C GLN A 94 -8.22 12.01 -3.26
N PHE A 95 -7.40 10.97 -3.29
CA PHE A 95 -7.24 10.03 -2.18
C PHE A 95 -5.77 9.95 -1.78
N GLY A 96 -5.51 10.02 -0.49
CA GLY A 96 -4.19 10.09 0.12
C GLY A 96 -3.93 8.91 1.03
N LEU A 97 -2.80 8.23 0.82
CA LEU A 97 -2.25 7.26 1.76
C LEU A 97 -1.21 7.96 2.63
N HIS A 98 -1.39 7.90 3.95
CA HIS A 98 -0.42 8.42 4.91
C HIS A 98 0.27 7.27 5.64
N ASP A 99 1.59 7.13 5.44
CA ASP A 99 2.42 6.13 6.12
C ASP A 99 3.92 6.45 5.98
N ASN A 100 4.62 6.68 7.09
CA ASN A 100 6.05 6.99 7.09
C ASN A 100 6.92 5.80 6.61
N GLU A 101 6.42 4.57 6.71
CA GLU A 101 7.13 3.35 6.33
C GLU A 101 7.30 3.22 4.80
N ILE A 102 6.53 3.98 4.01
CA ILE A 102 6.70 4.09 2.55
C ILE A 102 8.15 4.46 2.21
N LEU A 103 8.80 5.27 3.04
CA LEU A 103 10.18 5.71 2.83
C LEU A 103 11.17 4.52 2.73
N LYS A 104 10.93 3.43 3.46
CA LYS A 104 11.80 2.23 3.45
C LYS A 104 11.73 1.46 2.14
N GLN A 105 10.63 1.59 1.40
CA GLN A 105 10.36 0.82 0.18
C GLN A 105 9.87 1.73 -0.96
N ILE A 106 10.38 2.96 -1.05
CA ILE A 106 9.87 3.96 -2.00
C ILE A 106 9.92 3.47 -3.46
N GLY A 107 10.96 2.72 -3.84
CA GLY A 107 11.08 2.15 -5.18
C GLY A 107 9.99 1.13 -5.51
N PHE A 108 9.54 0.35 -4.51
CA PHE A 108 8.43 -0.58 -4.65
C PHE A 108 7.12 0.19 -4.88
N TYR A 109 6.80 1.16 -4.03
CA TYR A 109 5.58 1.96 -4.16
C TYR A 109 5.53 2.79 -5.45
N ARG A 110 6.66 3.31 -5.93
CA ARG A 110 6.74 4.02 -7.23
C ARG A 110 6.42 3.11 -8.42
N ARG A 111 6.84 1.85 -8.38
CA ARG A 111 6.49 0.86 -9.42
C ARG A 111 5.03 0.43 -9.31
N LEU A 112 4.55 0.25 -8.09
CA LEU A 112 3.19 -0.18 -7.81
C LEU A 112 2.13 0.88 -8.20
N PHE A 113 2.47 2.16 -8.04
CA PHE A 113 1.60 3.30 -8.32
C PHE A 113 2.31 4.34 -9.20
N PRO A 114 2.52 4.06 -10.49
CA PRO A 114 3.30 4.94 -11.38
C PRO A 114 2.65 6.31 -11.57
N GLU A 115 1.31 6.36 -11.56
CA GLU A 115 0.52 7.59 -11.75
C GLU A 115 0.27 8.37 -10.44
N ALA A 116 0.72 7.85 -9.30
CA ALA A 116 0.49 8.49 -8.01
C ALA A 116 1.48 9.62 -7.75
N ARG A 117 1.03 10.66 -7.05
CA ARG A 117 1.91 11.74 -6.58
C ARG A 117 2.53 11.36 -5.23
N PHE A 118 3.82 11.64 -5.06
CA PHE A 118 4.54 11.36 -3.82
C PHE A 118 4.85 12.69 -3.14
N VAL A 119 4.19 12.97 -2.01
CA VAL A 119 4.40 14.16 -1.19
C VAL A 119 5.29 13.76 -0.02
N VAL A 120 6.57 14.12 -0.13
CA VAL A 120 7.59 13.82 0.89
C VAL A 120 7.95 15.10 1.60
N ILE A 121 7.88 15.11 2.93
CA ILE A 121 8.35 16.24 3.73
C ILE A 121 9.63 15.89 4.48
N PHE A 122 10.46 16.91 4.59
CA PHE A 122 11.68 16.87 5.38
C PHE A 122 11.61 17.97 6.42
N ARG A 123 12.09 17.66 7.61
CA ARG A 123 12.30 18.63 8.67
C ARG A 123 13.77 18.59 9.04
N HIS A 124 14.31 19.76 9.34
CA HIS A 124 15.63 19.85 9.94
C HIS A 124 15.69 18.97 11.21
N PRO A 125 16.69 18.07 11.32
CA PRO A 125 16.74 17.08 12.42
C PRO A 125 17.25 17.67 13.75
N ILE A 126 17.66 18.93 13.74
CA ILE A 126 18.24 19.69 14.86
C ILE A 126 17.20 20.63 15.42
#